data_AF-T0LDQ5-F1
#
_entry.id   AF-T0LDQ5-F1
#
_cell.length_a   1.000
_cell.length_b   1.000
_cell.length_c   1.000
_cell.angle_alpha   90.00
_cell.angle_beta   90.00
_cell.angle_gamma   90.00
#
_symmetry.space_group_name_H-M   'P 1'
#
loop_
_entity.id
_entity.type
_entity.pdbx_description
1 polymer ?
#
loop_
_entity_poly.entity_id
_entity_poly.type
_entity_poly.pdbx_seq_one_letter_code
_entity_poly.pdbx_strand_id
1 'polypeptide(L)'
;MSLKEFGLVGMITTVTIFTQILLDLGIGAAIIQKEQTTERQLSTLYWINLLTGIILFCLLILLSPMIAAFYNRPELEGLLKLLSIMFLIAPIGQQYQYMMQKRLSL
;
A
#
# COMPACT_ATOMS: atom_id res chain seq x y z
N MET A 1 6.95 -14.44 23.38
CA MET A 1 6.39 -14.93 22.10
C MET A 1 6.59 -16.43 22.03
N SER A 2 5.52 -17.20 21.82
CA SER A 2 5.65 -18.63 21.51
C SER A 2 6.22 -18.83 20.11
N LEU A 3 6.78 -20.00 19.80
CA LEU A 3 7.30 -20.33 18.46
C LEU A 3 6.23 -20.16 17.36
N LYS A 4 4.95 -20.41 17.71
CA LYS A 4 3.81 -20.21 16.81
C LYS A 4 3.55 -18.73 16.51
N GLU A 5 3.67 -17.86 17.51
CA GLU A 5 3.48 -16.40 17.34
C GLU A 5 4.61 -15.80 16.50
N PHE A 6 5.85 -16.27 16.69
CA PHE A 6 6.99 -15.81 15.91
C PHE A 6 6.82 -16.12 14.41
N GLY A 7 6.30 -17.32 14.09
CA GLY A 7 5.98 -17.69 12.71
C GLY A 7 4.87 -16.84 12.10
N LEU A 8 3.82 -16.54 12.86
CA LEU A 8 2.73 -15.68 12.40
C LEU A 8 3.21 -14.25 12.09
N VAL A 9 4.02 -13.66 12.97
CA VAL A 9 4.63 -12.34 12.75
C VAL A 9 5.46 -12.35 11.47
N GLY A 10 6.30 -13.37 11.27
CA GLY A 10 7.11 -13.49 10.06
C GLY A 10 6.27 -13.51 8.77
N MET A 11 5.18 -14.30 8.76
CA MET A 11 4.25 -14.36 7.61
C MET A 11 3.61 -13.01 7.32
N ILE A 12 3.11 -12.33 8.36
CA ILE A 12 2.52 -10.99 8.21
C ILE A 12 3.56 -10.02 7.68
N THR A 13 4.76 -9.98 8.27
CA THR A 13 5.85 -9.11 7.83
C THR A 13 6.20 -9.32 6.37
N THR A 14 6.27 -10.58 5.90
CA THR A 14 6.49 -10.87 4.47
C THR A 14 5.41 -10.23 3.61
N VAL A 15 4.14 -10.44 3.94
CA VAL A 15 3.03 -9.85 3.16
C VAL A 15 3.02 -8.33 3.24
N THR A 16 3.36 -7.75 4.40
CA THR A 16 3.52 -6.30 4.59
C THR A 16 4.59 -5.73 3.65
N ILE A 17 5.76 -6.39 3.55
CA ILE A 17 6.85 -5.92 2.68
C ILE A 17 6.41 -5.96 1.21
N PHE A 18 5.78 -7.05 0.76
CA PHE A 18 5.25 -7.12 -0.60
C PHE A 18 4.19 -6.04 -0.87
N THR A 19 3.33 -5.78 0.11
CA THR A 19 2.31 -4.73 0.05
C THR A 19 2.94 -3.34 -0.07
N GLN A 20 4.00 -3.06 0.69
CA GLN A 20 4.74 -1.79 0.60
C GLN A 20 5.37 -1.60 -0.78
N ILE A 21 5.99 -2.63 -1.34
CA ILE A 21 6.57 -2.57 -2.70
C ILE A 21 5.49 -2.23 -3.73
N LEU A 22 4.29 -2.83 -3.62
CA LEU A 22 3.16 -2.52 -4.52
C LEU A 22 2.67 -1.07 -4.37
N LEU A 23 2.64 -0.55 -3.14
CA LEU A 23 2.31 0.85 -2.87
C LEU A 23 3.34 1.82 -3.48
N ASP A 24 4.62 1.48 -3.42
CA ASP A 24 5.70 2.32 -3.96
C ASP A 24 5.75 2.29 -5.49
N LEU A 25 5.39 1.15 -6.10
CA LEU A 25 5.23 1.00 -7.56
C LEU A 25 4.07 1.84 -8.12
N GLY A 26 3.07 2.09 -7.29
CA GLY A 26 1.75 2.59 -7.68
C GLY A 26 1.65 4.03 -8.14
N ILE A 27 2.74 4.71 -8.59
CA ILE A 27 2.80 5.98 -9.36
C ILE A 27 3.72 7.06 -8.75
N GLY A 28 4.15 6.94 -7.49
CA GLY A 28 5.00 7.94 -6.82
C GLY A 28 6.28 8.33 -7.60
N ALA A 29 6.93 7.37 -8.26
CA ALA A 29 8.13 7.61 -9.06
C ALA A 29 7.89 8.46 -10.33
N ALA A 30 6.71 8.36 -10.94
CA ALA A 30 6.38 9.11 -12.16
C ALA A 30 6.16 10.61 -11.90
N ILE A 31 5.81 10.98 -10.66
CA ILE A 31 5.53 12.36 -10.28
C ILE A 31 6.82 13.15 -10.01
N ILE A 32 7.83 12.49 -9.43
CA ILE A 32 9.12 13.12 -9.07
C ILE A 32 9.92 13.50 -10.32
N GLN A 33 9.76 12.78 -11.45
CA GLN A 33 10.52 13.05 -12.68
C GLN A 33 10.08 14.29 -13.48
N LYS A 34 8.97 14.96 -13.13
CA LYS A 34 8.52 16.17 -13.84
C LYS A 34 8.71 17.43 -12.99
N GLU A 35 9.71 18.24 -13.36
CA GLU A 35 10.03 19.53 -12.72
C GLU A 35 8.89 20.56 -12.75
N GLN A 36 7.97 20.47 -13.73
CA GLN A 36 6.80 21.37 -13.82
C GLN A 36 5.49 20.58 -13.80
N THR A 37 5.06 20.16 -12.61
CA THR A 37 3.70 19.65 -12.38
C THR A 37 2.73 20.80 -12.10
N THR A 38 1.69 20.92 -12.94
CA THR A 38 0.54 21.80 -12.72
C THR A 38 -0.41 21.22 -11.66
N GLU A 39 -1.21 22.07 -10.99
CA GLU A 39 -2.25 21.66 -10.03
C GLU A 39 -3.20 20.57 -10.58
N ARG A 40 -3.52 20.65 -11.88
CA ARG A 40 -4.36 19.67 -12.57
C ARG A 40 -3.68 18.30 -12.69
N GLN A 41 -2.38 18.26 -12.94
CA GLN A 41 -1.61 17.01 -12.98
C GLN A 41 -1.52 16.40 -11.58
N LEU A 42 -1.30 17.21 -10.54
CA LEU A 42 -1.33 16.76 -9.14
C LEU A 42 -2.65 16.11 -8.76
N SER A 43 -3.77 16.75 -9.10
CA SER A 43 -5.11 16.21 -8.83
C SER A 43 -5.35 14.91 -9.60
N THR A 44 -4.91 14.83 -10.86
CA THR A 44 -5.04 13.62 -11.67
C THR A 44 -4.28 12.45 -11.05
N LEU A 45 -3.04 12.70 -10.62
CA LEU A 45 -2.18 11.68 -10.01
C LEU A 45 -2.73 11.19 -8.68
N TYR A 46 -3.29 12.10 -7.86
CA TYR A 46 -4.00 11.73 -6.65
C TYR A 46 -5.14 10.74 -6.93
N TRP A 47 -5.97 11.02 -7.94
CA TRP A 47 -7.08 10.12 -8.31
C TRP A 47 -6.60 8.77 -8.82
N ILE A 48 -5.51 8.72 -9.60
CA ILE A 48 -4.96 7.43 -10.06
C ILE A 48 -4.36 6.65 -8.88
N ASN A 49 -3.64 7.31 -7.97
CA ASN A 49 -3.13 6.68 -6.73
C ASN A 49 -4.28 6.12 -5.88
N LEU A 50 -5.34 6.90 -5.69
CA LEU A 50 -6.51 6.47 -4.93
C LEU A 50 -7.20 5.27 -5.58
N LEU A 51 -7.40 5.29 -6.90
CA LEU A 51 -7.98 4.17 -7.64
C LEU A 51 -7.10 2.91 -7.54
N THR A 52 -5.78 3.07 -7.66
CA THR A 52 -4.81 1.99 -7.50
C THR A 52 -4.89 1.39 -6.10
N GLY A 53 -4.96 2.23 -5.06
CA GLY A 53 -5.18 1.81 -3.67
C GLY A 53 -6.48 1.02 -3.49
N ILE A 54 -7.59 1.46 -4.11
CA ILE A 54 -8.86 0.72 -4.06
C ILE A 54 -8.75 -0.64 -4.75
N ILE A 55 -8.08 -0.72 -5.90
CA ILE A 55 -7.87 -1.99 -6.62
C ILE A 55 -7.05 -2.95 -5.75
N LEU A 56 -5.94 -2.49 -5.17
CA LEU A 56 -5.08 -3.29 -4.31
C LEU A 56 -5.79 -3.73 -3.02
N PHE A 57 -6.60 -2.85 -2.42
CA PHE A 57 -7.48 -3.17 -1.29
C PHE A 57 -8.42 -4.34 -1.62
N CYS A 58 -9.19 -4.21 -2.70
CA CYS A 58 -10.13 -5.26 -3.13
C CYS A 58 -9.39 -6.57 -3.45
N LEU A 59 -8.27 -6.49 -4.14
CA LEU A 59 -7.46 -7.64 -4.52
C LEU A 59 -6.92 -8.36 -3.28
N LEU A 60 -6.37 -7.65 -2.29
CA LEU A 60 -5.86 -8.28 -1.07
C LEU A 60 -6.98 -8.89 -0.22
N ILE A 61 -8.17 -8.27 -0.16
CA ILE A 61 -9.33 -8.86 0.51
C ILE A 61 -9.74 -10.18 -0.16
N LEU A 62 -9.78 -10.22 -1.49
CA LEU A 62 -10.16 -11.42 -2.24
C LEU A 62 -9.11 -12.52 -2.14
N LEU A 63 -7.82 -12.17 -2.13
CA LEU A 63 -6.72 -13.13 -1.98
C LEU A 63 -6.48 -13.58 -0.53
N SER A 64 -6.89 -12.78 0.46
CA SER A 64 -6.71 -13.06 1.88
C SER A 64 -7.09 -14.49 2.31
N PRO A 65 -8.31 -15.01 2.00
CA PRO A 65 -8.66 -16.39 2.36
C PRO A 65 -7.77 -17.44 1.67
N MET A 66 -7.35 -17.16 0.43
CA MET A 66 -6.47 -18.06 -0.33
C MET A 66 -5.06 -18.11 0.29
N ILE A 67 -4.53 -16.96 0.73
CA ILE A 67 -3.24 -16.86 1.42
C ILE A 67 -3.32 -17.54 2.79
N ALA A 68 -4.38 -17.29 3.56
CA ALA A 68 -4.60 -17.93 4.86
C ALA A 68 -4.68 -19.46 4.76
N ALA A 69 -5.35 -19.97 3.72
CA ALA A 69 -5.41 -21.39 3.42
C ALA A 69 -4.04 -21.97 3.04
N PHE A 70 -3.26 -21.28 2.20
CA PHE A 70 -1.90 -21.69 1.81
C PHE A 70 -0.98 -21.89 3.02
N TYR A 71 -1.05 -20.98 4.00
CA TYR A 71 -0.27 -21.07 5.24
C TYR A 71 -0.91 -21.95 6.32
N ASN A 72 -2.10 -22.52 6.10
CA ASN A 72 -2.90 -23.23 7.10
C ASN A 72 -3.10 -22.43 8.40
N ARG A 73 -3.36 -21.12 8.27
CA ARG A 73 -3.51 -20.17 9.39
C ARG A 73 -4.71 -19.25 9.16
N PRO A 74 -5.90 -19.57 9.71
CA PRO A 74 -7.09 -18.73 9.53
C PRO A 74 -6.93 -17.34 10.17
N GLU A 75 -6.08 -17.22 11.18
CA GLU A 75 -5.71 -15.94 11.84
C GLU A 75 -5.15 -14.91 10.84
N LEU A 76 -4.46 -15.37 9.79
CA LEU A 76 -3.92 -14.48 8.75
C LEU A 76 -5.01 -13.78 7.98
N GLU A 77 -6.18 -14.40 7.77
CA GLU A 77 -7.22 -13.83 6.93
C GLU A 77 -7.67 -12.46 7.45
N GLY A 78 -7.94 -12.38 8.76
CA GLY A 78 -8.33 -11.14 9.43
C GLY A 78 -7.21 -10.10 9.40
N LEU A 79 -5.96 -10.52 9.59
CA LEU A 79 -4.81 -9.63 9.61
C LEU A 79 -4.51 -9.05 8.23
N LEU A 80 -4.65 -9.84 7.17
CA LEU A 80 -4.49 -9.40 5.79
C LEU A 80 -5.62 -8.45 5.37
N LYS A 81 -6.87 -8.73 5.78
CA LYS A 81 -7.98 -7.80 5.57
C LYS A 81 -7.75 -6.48 6.29
N LEU A 82 -7.26 -6.51 7.54
CA LEU A 82 -6.90 -5.29 8.28
C LEU A 82 -5.77 -4.52 7.57
N LEU A 83 -4.74 -5.24 7.12
CA LEU A 83 -3.60 -4.65 6.40
C LEU A 83 -4.03 -4.01 5.08
N SER A 84 -5.02 -4.58 4.40
CA SER A 84 -5.54 -4.01 3.14
C SER A 84 -6.06 -2.58 3.29
N ILE A 85 -6.59 -2.21 4.47
CA ILE A 85 -7.10 -0.85 4.74
C ILE A 85 -5.99 0.21 4.54
N MET A 86 -4.72 -0.17 4.73
CA MET A 86 -3.60 0.74 4.49
C MET A 86 -3.56 1.23 3.04
N PHE A 87 -4.03 0.45 2.05
CA PHE A 87 -4.08 0.90 0.66
C PHE A 87 -5.05 2.05 0.42
N LEU A 88 -6.05 2.24 1.29
CA LEU A 88 -7.00 3.36 1.20
C LEU A 88 -6.44 4.63 1.86
N ILE A 89 -5.61 4.48 2.88
CA ILE A 89 -5.08 5.57 3.70
C ILE A 89 -3.76 6.10 3.14
N ALA A 90 -2.89 5.22 2.65
CA ALA A 90 -1.54 5.56 2.17
C ALA A 90 -1.52 6.64 1.06
N PRO A 91 -2.44 6.62 0.05
CA PRO A 91 -2.46 7.65 -0.99
C PRO A 91 -2.62 9.08 -0.45
N ILE A 92 -3.34 9.23 0.67
CA ILE A 92 -3.55 10.53 1.33
C ILE A 92 -2.21 11.05 1.86
N GLY A 93 -1.48 10.21 2.61
CA GLY A 93 -0.17 10.57 3.16
C GLY A 93 0.88 10.86 2.07
N GLN A 94 0.90 10.06 1.00
CA GLN A 94 1.82 10.24 -0.12
C GLN A 94 1.61 11.59 -0.82
N GLN A 95 0.36 12.04 -1.00
CA GLN A 95 0.07 13.35 -1.59
C GLN A 95 0.72 14.50 -0.79
N TYR A 96 0.60 14.47 0.54
CA TYR A 96 1.23 15.48 1.40
C TYR A 96 2.75 15.41 1.37
N GLN A 97 3.33 14.19 1.39
CA GLN A 97 4.78 14.01 1.28
C GLN A 97 5.32 14.55 -0.04
N TYR A 98 4.64 14.31 -1.16
CA TYR A 98 5.03 14.84 -2.47
C TYR A 98 5.02 16.37 -2.48
N MET A 99 3.95 16.99 -1.97
CA MET A 99 3.87 18.45 -1.87
C MET A 99 4.97 19.04 -0.99
N MET A 100 5.34 18.35 0.10
CA MET A 100 6.43 18.76 0.98
C MET A 100 7.79 18.67 0.27
N GLN A 101 8.09 17.55 -0.39
CA GLN A 101 9.34 17.38 -1.14
C GLN A 101 9.50 18.44 -2.22
N LYS A 102 8.42 18.75 -2.96
CA LYS A 102 8.42 19.80 -3.99
C LYS A 102 8.71 21.19 -3.43
N ARG A 103 8.24 21.51 -2.21
CA ARG A 103 8.53 22.79 -1.54
C ARG A 103 9.99 22.90 -1.08
N LEU A 104 10.62 21.79 -0.74
CA LEU A 104 12.01 21.74 -0.28
C LEU A 104 13.03 21.73 -1.43
N SER A 105 12.62 21.34 -2.64
CA SER A 105 13.46 21.34 -3.84
C SER A 105 13.44 22.66 -4.62
N LEU A 106 12.71 23.67 -4.13
CA LEU A 106 12.65 25.05 -4.67
C LEU A 106 13.47 25.99 -3.78
#